data_AF-A0A1W1BBX8-F1
#
_entry.id   AF-A0A1W1BBX8-F1
#
_cell.length_a   1.000
_cell.length_b   1.000
_cell.length_c   1.000
_cell.angle_alpha   90.00
_cell.angle_beta   90.00
_cell.angle_gamma   90.00
#
_symmetry.space_group_name_H-M   'P 1'
#
loop_
_entity.id
_entity.type
_entity.pdbx_description
1 polymer ?
#
loop_
_entity_poly.entity_id
_entity_poly.type
_entity_poly.pdbx_seq_one_letter_code
_entity_poly.pdbx_strand_id
1 'polypeptide(L)'
;MESVKKEPSYIESFKALFREKKYPHAFIIASKYPMLKELQEYAMMQKHFHTLLKLSALYIKKGEKQKAKELIGEYARIEEKRIVVKLLLSYGEEFLDFIKMVSDIKIEEAFATVQNYPEFANLPSFIALKAQMQKRVAMLEEKMDAMRLQEDFSLLYEWESFLEEAKRAKKRLLQLQKLQNFYAKAQWQKCYEMIEEDPLVQNSLLAQQLKKHWYSCYEKAKLSAEDGDIEGVYKNLKDFLSIQSKKSTIKELLYIASKRAIAVLIEQRELQKAQKLLFDAVEYFGKKRELIELSELYFQQSGIKVVFT
;
A
#
# COMPACT_ATOMS: atom_id res chain seq x y z
N MET A 1 -11.52 63.19 3.75
CA MET A 1 -12.14 62.50 4.89
C MET A 1 -11.89 61.01 4.70
N GLU A 2 -10.76 60.53 5.20
CA GLU A 2 -10.47 59.09 5.25
C GLU A 2 -11.38 58.44 6.29
N SER A 3 -12.10 57.40 5.87
CA SER A 3 -12.91 56.58 6.76
C SER A 3 -11.98 55.83 7.72
N VAL A 4 -11.90 56.30 8.97
CA VAL A 4 -11.25 55.57 10.07
C VAL A 4 -12.01 54.26 10.25
N LYS A 5 -11.51 53.18 9.67
CA LYS A 5 -11.97 51.82 9.95
C LYS A 5 -11.69 51.55 11.42
N LYS A 6 -12.69 51.68 12.29
CA LYS A 6 -12.59 51.28 13.70
C LYS A 6 -12.08 49.85 13.75
N GLU A 7 -10.98 49.62 14.48
CA GLU A 7 -10.49 48.27 14.70
C GLU A 7 -11.59 47.45 15.39
N PRO A 8 -11.83 46.19 15.00
CA PRO A 8 -12.78 45.33 15.68
C PRO A 8 -12.45 45.23 17.18
N SER A 9 -13.46 45.33 18.04
CA SER A 9 -13.32 45.38 19.51
C SER A 9 -12.45 44.25 20.12
N TYR A 10 -12.40 43.08 19.48
CA TYR A 10 -11.55 41.96 19.91
C TYR A 10 -10.05 42.19 19.63
N ILE A 11 -9.68 42.95 18.59
CA ILE A 11 -8.28 43.31 18.28
C ILE A 11 -7.75 44.28 19.33
N GLU A 12 -8.54 45.31 19.67
CA GLU A 12 -8.19 46.28 20.71
C GLU A 12 -8.04 45.59 22.07
N SER A 13 -8.97 44.70 22.41
CA SER A 13 -8.93 43.90 23.64
C SER A 13 -7.68 43.00 23.70
N PHE A 14 -7.33 42.35 22.59
CA PHE A 14 -6.12 41.53 22.48
C PHE A 14 -4.84 42.35 22.69
N LYS A 15 -4.71 43.50 21.99
CA LYS A 15 -3.56 44.41 22.14
C LYS A 15 -3.48 45.02 23.54
N ALA A 16 -4.61 45.29 24.20
CA ALA A 16 -4.64 45.75 25.59
C ALA A 16 -4.08 44.68 26.54
N LEU A 17 -4.55 43.44 26.46
CA LEU A 17 -4.04 42.34 27.28
C LEU A 17 -2.55 42.06 27.02
N PHE A 18 -2.10 42.19 25.78
CA PHE A 18 -0.68 42.10 25.43
C PHE A 18 0.15 43.20 26.13
N ARG A 19 -0.27 44.46 26.05
CA ARG A 19 0.41 45.60 26.72
C ARG A 19 0.44 45.45 28.23
N GLU A 20 -0.62 44.91 28.82
CA GLU A 20 -0.72 44.59 30.24
C GLU A 20 0.05 43.31 30.64
N LYS A 21 0.71 42.63 29.70
CA LYS A 21 1.43 41.36 29.89
C LYS A 21 0.55 40.21 30.42
N LYS A 22 -0.77 40.31 30.26
CA LYS A 22 -1.74 39.25 30.59
C LYS A 22 -1.80 38.22 29.46
N TYR A 23 -0.64 37.66 29.11
CA TYR A 23 -0.48 36.79 27.94
C TYR A 23 -1.39 35.56 27.96
N PRO A 24 -1.65 34.87 29.10
CA PRO A 24 -2.59 33.75 29.10
C PRO A 24 -4.00 34.14 28.64
N HIS A 25 -4.48 35.33 29.03
CA HIS A 25 -5.79 35.84 28.62
C HIS A 25 -5.79 36.23 27.14
N ALA A 26 -4.72 36.87 26.65
CA ALA A 26 -4.57 37.19 25.24
C ALA A 26 -4.52 35.93 24.35
N PHE A 27 -3.89 34.85 24.81
CA PHE A 27 -3.93 33.55 24.12
C PHE A 27 -5.34 32.98 24.01
N ILE A 28 -6.15 33.07 25.07
CA ILE A 28 -7.55 32.61 25.04
C ILE A 28 -8.35 33.39 23.98
N ILE A 29 -8.14 34.70 23.85
CA ILE A 29 -8.78 35.50 22.79
C ILE A 29 -8.30 35.05 21.41
N ALA A 30 -7.00 34.85 21.22
CA ALA A 30 -6.44 34.41 19.93
C ALA A 30 -6.84 32.98 19.53
N SER A 31 -7.13 32.09 20.48
CA SER A 31 -7.73 30.78 20.17
C SER A 31 -9.17 30.91 19.68
N LYS A 32 -9.93 31.91 20.14
CA LYS A 32 -11.30 32.19 19.65
C LYS A 32 -11.31 32.88 18.28
N TYR A 33 -10.31 33.71 17.99
CA TYR A 33 -10.21 34.48 16.76
C TYR A 33 -8.86 34.20 16.06
N PRO A 34 -8.78 33.17 15.20
CA PRO A 34 -7.51 32.69 14.64
C PRO A 34 -6.70 33.74 13.86
N MET A 35 -7.36 34.71 13.24
CA MET A 35 -6.71 35.84 12.55
C MET A 35 -5.76 36.65 13.44
N LEU A 36 -5.97 36.64 14.76
CA LEU A 36 -5.08 37.31 15.71
C LEU A 36 -3.72 36.62 15.82
N LYS A 37 -3.61 35.35 15.41
CA LYS A 37 -2.35 34.61 15.46
C LYS A 37 -1.33 35.09 14.42
N GLU A 38 -1.78 35.83 13.42
CA GLU A 38 -0.93 36.44 12.39
C GLU A 38 -0.27 37.74 12.87
N LEU A 39 -0.71 38.30 13.99
CA LEU A 39 -0.17 39.53 14.55
C LEU A 39 1.21 39.32 15.19
N GLN A 40 2.07 40.34 15.10
CA GLN A 40 3.40 40.32 15.70
C GLN A 40 3.35 40.13 17.22
N GLU A 41 2.36 40.71 17.89
CA GLU A 41 2.13 40.56 19.32
C GLU A 41 1.92 39.08 19.70
N TYR A 42 1.19 38.32 18.89
CA TYR A 42 1.02 36.89 19.13
C TYR A 42 2.35 36.14 19.03
N ALA A 43 3.16 36.44 18.02
CA ALA A 43 4.50 35.86 17.88
C ALA A 43 5.41 36.20 19.08
N MET A 44 5.31 37.42 19.62
CA MET A 44 6.05 37.82 20.83
C MET A 44 5.60 37.04 22.07
N MET A 45 4.29 36.83 22.25
CA MET A 45 3.77 36.00 23.34
C MET A 45 4.22 34.53 23.21
N GLN A 46 4.26 33.99 22.00
CA GLN A 46 4.78 32.63 21.75
C GLN A 46 6.25 32.51 22.17
N LYS A 47 7.08 33.50 21.82
CA LYS A 47 8.48 33.56 22.27
C LYS A 47 8.58 33.62 23.79
N HIS A 48 7.77 34.45 24.44
CA HIS A 48 7.75 34.55 25.90
C HIS A 48 7.34 33.22 26.55
N PHE A 49 6.28 32.57 26.06
CA PHE A 49 5.84 31.27 26.53
C PHE A 49 6.95 30.22 26.39
N HIS A 50 7.70 30.20 25.28
CA HIS A 50 8.84 29.30 25.09
C HIS A 50 9.95 29.53 26.12
N THR A 51 10.24 30.79 26.45
CA THR A 51 11.20 31.13 27.52
C THR A 51 10.72 30.60 28.88
N LEU A 52 9.42 30.73 29.19
CA LEU A 52 8.86 30.18 30.41
C LEU A 52 8.94 28.64 30.45
N LEU A 53 8.71 27.94 29.32
CA LEU A 53 8.88 26.48 29.26
C LEU A 53 10.31 26.05 29.59
N LYS A 54 11.32 26.72 29.01
CA LYS A 54 12.73 26.44 29.30
C LYS A 54 13.07 26.68 30.77
N LEU A 55 12.61 27.80 31.33
CA LEU A 55 12.86 28.12 32.73
C LEU A 55 12.15 27.14 33.68
N SER A 56 10.90 26.76 33.39
CA SER A 56 10.16 25.75 34.14
C SER A 56 10.86 24.38 34.11
N ALA A 57 11.43 23.95 32.98
CA ALA A 57 12.21 22.71 32.92
C ALA A 57 13.45 22.76 33.82
N LEU A 58 14.18 23.89 33.83
CA LEU A 58 15.31 24.09 34.73
C LEU A 58 14.91 24.01 36.20
N TYR A 59 13.75 24.57 36.57
CA TYR A 59 13.21 24.43 37.92
C TYR A 59 12.88 22.98 38.27
N ILE A 60 12.28 22.22 37.33
CA ILE A 60 11.98 20.80 37.53
C ILE A 60 13.27 20.00 37.77
N LYS A 61 14.33 20.23 36.98
CA LYS A 61 15.63 19.58 37.16
C LYS A 61 16.25 19.84 38.52
N LYS A 62 16.06 21.03 39.07
CA LYS A 62 16.52 21.41 40.41
C LYS A 62 15.66 20.83 41.53
N GLY A 63 14.63 20.03 41.21
CA GLY A 63 13.65 19.52 42.18
C GLY A 63 12.59 20.56 42.60
N GLU A 64 12.60 21.76 42.03
CA GLU A 64 11.71 22.88 42.39
C GLU A 64 10.39 22.86 41.59
N LYS A 65 9.72 21.70 41.55
CA LYS A 65 8.51 21.47 40.72
C LYS A 65 7.36 22.45 41.01
N GLN A 66 7.23 22.91 42.26
CA GLN A 66 6.20 23.89 42.63
C GLN A 66 6.44 25.26 41.98
N LYS A 67 7.69 25.75 41.93
CA LYS A 67 8.03 26.99 41.23
C LYS A 67 7.80 26.88 39.73
N ALA A 68 8.14 25.72 39.14
CA ALA A 68 7.85 25.46 37.73
C ALA A 68 6.33 25.52 37.43
N LYS A 69 5.51 24.96 38.32
CA LYS A 69 4.04 24.97 38.23
C LYS A 69 3.46 26.37 38.40
N GLU A 70 3.98 27.18 39.31
CA GLU A 70 3.59 28.58 39.47
C GLU A 70 3.91 29.40 38.21
N LEU A 71 5.06 29.13 37.59
CA LEU A 71 5.52 29.88 36.42
C LEU A 71 4.69 29.61 35.15
N ILE A 72 4.30 28.36 34.91
CA ILE A 72 3.66 27.95 33.65
C ILE A 72 2.20 27.49 33.80
N GLY A 73 1.74 27.27 35.04
CA GLY A 73 0.47 26.62 35.32
C GLY A 73 -0.75 27.37 34.78
N GLU A 74 -0.69 28.69 34.70
CA GLU A 74 -1.78 29.51 34.12
C GLU A 74 -2.07 29.15 32.65
N TYR A 75 -1.05 28.72 31.91
CA TYR A 75 -1.18 28.31 30.52
C TYR A 75 -1.86 26.94 30.36
N ALA A 76 -2.00 26.15 31.43
CA ALA A 76 -2.71 24.87 31.38
C ALA A 76 -4.21 25.03 31.05
N ARG A 77 -4.76 26.21 31.29
CA ARG A 77 -6.16 26.54 30.95
C ARG A 77 -6.37 26.80 29.46
N ILE A 78 -5.31 27.13 28.72
CA ILE A 78 -5.34 27.37 27.28
C ILE A 78 -5.29 26.01 26.58
N GLU A 79 -6.30 25.71 25.77
CA GLU A 79 -6.46 24.42 25.10
C GLU A 79 -5.20 23.99 24.33
N GLU A 80 -4.66 24.88 23.49
CA GLU A 80 -3.46 24.63 22.67
C GLU A 80 -2.18 24.42 23.49
N LYS A 81 -2.13 24.89 24.75
CA LYS A 81 -0.94 24.81 25.61
C LYS A 81 -1.07 23.77 26.71
N ARG A 82 -2.28 23.32 27.01
CA ARG A 82 -2.58 22.39 28.10
C ARG A 82 -1.73 21.12 28.05
N ILE A 83 -1.65 20.47 26.91
CA ILE A 83 -0.88 19.23 26.76
C ILE A 83 0.63 19.47 26.97
N VAL A 84 1.16 20.56 26.41
CA VAL A 84 2.58 20.95 26.55
C VAL A 84 2.91 21.23 28.02
N VAL A 85 2.06 21.99 28.72
CA VAL A 85 2.25 22.28 30.14
C VAL A 85 2.16 21.01 30.99
N LYS A 86 1.17 20.16 30.73
CA LYS A 86 1.00 18.88 31.43
C LYS A 86 2.25 18.01 31.27
N LEU A 87 2.71 17.82 30.03
CA LEU A 87 3.86 16.97 29.73
C LEU A 87 5.16 17.56 30.30
N LEU A 88 5.37 18.87 30.21
CA LEU A 88 6.52 19.52 30.85
C LEU A 88 6.53 19.26 32.37
N LEU A 89 5.41 19.46 33.06
CA LEU A 89 5.34 19.26 34.52
C LEU A 89 5.46 17.79 34.93
N SER A 90 5.16 16.85 34.03
CA SER A 90 5.32 15.42 34.27
C SER A 90 6.75 14.93 33.98
N TYR A 91 7.36 15.36 32.88
CA TYR A 91 8.57 14.77 32.31
C TYR A 91 9.75 15.75 32.18
N GLY A 92 9.65 16.99 32.64
CA GLY A 92 10.81 17.88 32.78
C GLY A 92 11.64 18.09 31.50
N GLU A 93 12.93 17.78 31.58
CA GLU A 93 13.89 17.98 30.49
C GLU A 93 13.66 17.02 29.33
N GLU A 94 13.28 15.79 29.62
CA GLU A 94 13.00 14.75 28.63
C GLU A 94 11.94 15.20 27.63
N PHE A 95 10.94 15.95 28.10
CA PHE A 95 9.96 16.59 27.22
C PHE A 95 10.56 17.70 26.34
N LEU A 96 11.45 18.54 26.88
CA LEU A 96 12.10 19.59 26.07
C LEU A 96 13.04 19.02 25.03
N ASP A 97 13.80 17.99 25.38
CA ASP A 97 14.68 17.26 24.47
C ASP A 97 13.87 16.62 23.35
N PHE A 98 12.73 16.00 23.68
CA PHE A 98 11.81 15.48 22.68
C PHE A 98 11.29 16.56 21.72
N ILE A 99 10.84 17.71 22.24
CA ILE A 99 10.37 18.82 21.39
C ILE A 99 11.50 19.32 20.47
N LYS A 100 12.74 19.37 20.97
CA LYS A 100 13.91 19.71 20.16
C LYS A 100 14.18 18.67 19.09
N MET A 101 14.13 17.37 19.40
CA MET A 101 14.30 16.28 18.42
C MET A 101 13.28 16.40 17.28
N VAL A 102 12.00 16.64 17.60
CA VAL A 102 10.95 16.83 16.60
C VAL A 102 11.19 18.08 15.75
N SER A 103 11.63 19.19 16.37
CA SER A 103 11.95 20.44 15.65
C SER A 103 13.16 20.30 14.73
N ASP A 104 14.19 19.57 15.16
CA ASP A 104 15.43 19.35 14.42
C ASP A 104 15.31 18.18 13.43
N ILE A 105 14.12 17.57 13.29
CA ILE A 105 13.83 16.42 12.40
C ILE A 105 14.76 15.22 12.71
N LYS A 106 15.09 15.03 13.98
CA LYS A 106 15.80 13.84 14.48
C LYS A 106 14.83 12.68 14.63
N ILE A 107 14.38 12.15 13.49
CA ILE A 107 13.25 11.23 13.39
C ILE A 107 13.46 9.98 14.27
N GLU A 108 14.59 9.28 14.08
CA GLU A 108 14.86 8.02 14.80
C GLU A 108 14.88 8.24 16.33
N GLU A 109 15.59 9.27 16.80
CA GLU A 109 15.64 9.66 18.21
C GLU A 109 14.24 9.97 18.76
N ALA A 110 13.41 10.70 18.01
CA ALA A 110 12.05 11.03 18.41
C ALA A 110 11.17 9.78 18.54
N PHE A 111 11.25 8.84 17.58
CA PHE A 111 10.49 7.59 17.65
C PHE A 111 10.94 6.69 18.80
N ALA A 112 12.26 6.58 19.04
CA ALA A 112 12.79 5.85 20.19
C ALA A 112 12.32 6.45 21.52
N THR A 113 12.26 7.77 21.61
CA THR A 113 11.76 8.47 22.80
C THR A 113 10.28 8.17 23.07
N VAL A 114 9.45 8.09 22.03
CA VAL A 114 8.03 7.75 22.17
C VAL A 114 7.80 6.33 22.67
N GLN A 115 8.71 5.39 22.41
CA GLN A 115 8.62 4.04 22.98
C GLN A 115 8.77 4.07 24.51
N ASN A 116 9.61 4.96 25.03
CA ASN A 116 9.82 5.13 26.47
C ASN A 116 8.77 6.05 27.12
N TYR A 117 8.20 6.98 26.36
CA TYR A 117 7.19 7.95 26.82
C TYR A 117 6.00 8.00 25.85
N PRO A 118 5.08 7.01 25.90
CA PRO A 118 3.99 6.88 24.94
C PRO A 118 3.08 8.11 24.85
N GLU A 119 2.99 8.92 25.91
CA GLU A 119 2.20 10.14 25.96
C GLU A 119 2.68 11.19 24.96
N PHE A 120 3.95 11.16 24.58
CA PHE A 120 4.53 12.05 23.57
C PHE A 120 3.99 11.75 22.17
N ALA A 121 3.48 10.55 21.91
CA ALA A 121 2.85 10.20 20.63
C ALA A 121 1.64 11.07 20.31
N ASN A 122 0.98 11.64 21.32
CA ASN A 122 -0.22 12.47 21.18
C ASN A 122 0.09 13.95 20.93
N LEU A 123 1.37 14.33 20.87
CA LEU A 123 1.75 15.72 20.62
C LEU A 123 1.44 16.09 19.15
N PRO A 124 0.75 17.22 18.90
CA PRO A 124 0.43 17.64 17.54
C PRO A 124 1.64 17.74 16.61
N SER A 125 2.80 18.16 17.13
CA SER A 125 4.05 18.25 16.36
C SER A 125 4.57 16.87 15.93
N PHE A 126 4.53 15.87 16.81
CA PHE A 126 4.95 14.51 16.48
C PHE A 126 3.96 13.82 15.56
N ILE A 127 2.65 14.02 15.76
CA ILE A 127 1.61 13.54 14.85
C ILE A 127 1.84 14.11 13.43
N ALA A 128 2.12 15.41 13.32
CA ALA A 128 2.41 16.05 12.04
C ALA A 128 3.68 15.48 11.38
N LEU A 129 4.75 15.26 12.16
CA LEU A 129 5.99 14.63 11.67
C LEU A 129 5.72 13.21 11.14
N LYS A 130 5.01 12.38 11.91
CA LYS A 130 4.64 11.02 11.51
C LYS A 130 3.76 11.03 10.25
N ALA A 131 2.79 11.93 10.16
CA ALA A 131 1.94 12.07 8.98
C ALA A 131 2.73 12.48 7.73
N GLN A 132 3.71 13.39 7.87
CA GLN A 132 4.60 13.76 6.77
C GLN A 132 5.42 12.56 6.28
N MET A 133 5.91 11.74 7.19
CA MET A 133 6.63 10.50 6.85
C MET A 133 5.72 9.49 6.16
N GLN A 134 4.52 9.23 6.69
CA GLN A 134 3.54 8.35 6.07
C GLN A 134 3.19 8.80 4.65
N LYS A 135 3.06 10.11 4.42
CA LYS A 135 2.86 10.68 3.09
C LYS A 135 4.02 10.37 2.15
N ARG A 136 5.27 10.45 2.62
CA ARG A 136 6.45 10.07 1.82
C ARG A 136 6.46 8.58 1.50
N VAL A 137 6.11 7.72 2.46
CA VAL A 137 5.97 6.27 2.21
C VAL A 137 4.91 6.02 1.14
N ALA A 138 3.73 6.64 1.25
CA ALA A 138 2.67 6.51 0.25
C ALA A 138 3.11 6.96 -1.15
N MET A 139 3.86 8.05 -1.27
CA MET A 139 4.44 8.48 -2.56
C MET A 139 5.42 7.46 -3.14
N LEU A 140 6.20 6.77 -2.29
CA LEU A 140 7.07 5.67 -2.73
C LEU A 140 6.24 4.46 -3.19
N GLU A 141 5.14 4.15 -2.50
CA GLU A 141 4.22 3.09 -2.92
C GLU A 141 3.57 3.38 -4.27
N GLU A 142 3.13 4.62 -4.53
CA GLU A 142 2.64 5.04 -5.85
C GLU A 142 3.69 4.85 -6.95
N LYS A 143 4.97 5.16 -6.66
CA LYS A 143 6.08 4.91 -7.60
C LYS A 143 6.28 3.42 -7.86
N MET A 144 6.18 2.57 -6.84
CA MET A 144 6.24 1.11 -6.98
C MET A 144 5.10 0.59 -7.86
N ASP A 145 3.88 1.10 -7.66
CA ASP A 145 2.70 0.74 -8.47
C ASP A 145 2.84 1.17 -9.93
N ALA A 146 3.50 2.30 -10.18
CA ALA A 146 3.89 2.75 -11.50
C ALA A 146 5.10 2.00 -12.10
N MET A 147 5.60 0.94 -11.45
CA MET A 147 6.80 0.18 -11.83
C MET A 147 8.09 1.00 -11.94
N ARG A 148 8.19 2.12 -11.23
CA ARG A 148 9.41 2.94 -11.17
C ARG A 148 10.37 2.42 -10.10
N LEU A 149 10.77 1.15 -10.23
CA LEU A 149 11.61 0.46 -9.24
C LEU A 149 13.10 0.86 -9.27
N GLN A 150 13.48 1.75 -10.18
CA GLN A 150 14.82 2.37 -10.24
C GLN A 150 14.98 3.60 -9.35
N GLU A 151 13.87 4.06 -8.75
CA GLU A 151 13.87 5.19 -7.82
C GLU A 151 14.60 4.84 -6.52
N ASP A 152 15.02 5.88 -5.78
CA ASP A 152 15.64 5.67 -4.48
C ASP A 152 14.59 5.34 -3.41
N PHE A 153 14.74 4.16 -2.81
CA PHE A 153 13.92 3.65 -1.72
C PHE A 153 14.70 3.54 -0.39
N SER A 154 15.88 4.16 -0.29
CA SER A 154 16.74 4.20 0.91
C SER A 154 15.95 4.52 2.19
N LEU A 155 15.05 5.49 2.13
CA LEU A 155 14.18 5.88 3.25
C LEU A 155 13.35 4.72 3.83
N LEU A 156 12.95 3.74 3.02
CA LEU A 156 12.22 2.58 3.53
C LEU A 156 13.11 1.69 4.40
N TYR A 157 14.41 1.60 4.09
CA TYR A 157 15.38 0.88 4.91
C TYR A 157 15.72 1.66 6.18
N GLU A 158 15.86 2.97 6.08
CA GLU A 158 16.13 3.83 7.23
C GLU A 158 14.98 3.81 8.25
N TRP A 159 13.72 3.76 7.79
CA TRP A 159 12.55 3.92 8.65
C TRP A 159 11.86 2.62 9.05
N GLU A 160 12.25 1.46 8.50
CA GLU A 160 11.57 0.19 8.78
C GLU A 160 11.60 -0.23 10.25
N SER A 161 12.60 0.22 11.01
CA SER A 161 12.80 -0.16 12.41
C SER A 161 11.81 0.50 13.35
N PHE A 162 11.20 1.63 12.96
CA PHE A 162 10.30 2.41 13.81
C PHE A 162 9.01 2.88 13.14
N LEU A 163 8.86 2.70 11.81
CA LEU A 163 7.63 3.02 11.07
C LEU A 163 7.08 1.78 10.35
N GLU A 164 5.97 1.24 10.85
CA GLU A 164 5.35 0.02 10.32
C GLU A 164 4.89 0.15 8.86
N GLU A 165 4.50 1.35 8.41
CA GLU A 165 4.22 1.63 7.00
C GLU A 165 5.47 1.45 6.14
N ALA A 166 6.62 1.99 6.57
CA ALA A 166 7.88 1.84 5.83
C ALA A 166 8.33 0.37 5.76
N LYS A 167 8.20 -0.36 6.87
CA LYS A 167 8.49 -1.80 6.94
C LYS A 167 7.63 -2.62 5.98
N ARG A 168 6.32 -2.35 5.92
CA ARG A 168 5.40 -3.00 4.98
C ARG A 168 5.73 -2.64 3.53
N ALA A 169 5.97 -1.37 3.25
CA ALA A 169 6.35 -0.89 1.92
C ALA A 169 7.68 -1.52 1.45
N LYS A 170 8.68 -1.63 2.33
CA LYS A 170 9.94 -2.32 2.04
C LYS A 170 9.72 -3.79 1.69
N LYS A 171 8.92 -4.51 2.50
CA LYS A 171 8.60 -5.92 2.22
C LYS A 171 7.98 -6.06 0.82
N ARG A 172 7.05 -5.16 0.47
CA ARG A 172 6.43 -5.12 -0.86
C ARG A 172 7.45 -4.82 -1.97
N LEU A 173 8.32 -3.83 -1.79
CA LEU A 173 9.39 -3.49 -2.73
C LEU A 173 10.24 -4.70 -3.11
N LEU A 174 10.70 -5.46 -2.10
CA LEU A 174 11.54 -6.64 -2.30
C LEU A 174 10.83 -7.71 -3.13
N GLN A 175 9.54 -7.92 -2.91
CA GLN A 175 8.75 -8.89 -3.69
C GLN A 175 8.53 -8.39 -5.12
N LEU A 176 8.26 -7.10 -5.33
CA LEU A 176 8.15 -6.52 -6.67
C LEU A 176 9.47 -6.63 -7.46
N GLN A 177 10.61 -6.36 -6.82
CA GLN A 177 11.93 -6.54 -7.43
C GLN A 177 12.18 -8.00 -7.81
N LYS A 178 11.81 -8.95 -6.94
CA LYS A 178 11.92 -10.39 -7.23
C LYS A 178 11.05 -10.80 -8.42
N LEU A 179 9.80 -10.32 -8.49
CA LEU A 179 8.91 -10.55 -9.63
C LEU A 179 9.49 -9.97 -10.92
N GLN A 180 9.99 -8.73 -10.89
CA GLN A 180 10.63 -8.09 -12.04
C GLN A 180 11.85 -8.89 -12.53
N ASN A 181 12.65 -9.41 -11.61
CA ASN A 181 13.81 -10.25 -11.94
C ASN A 181 13.40 -11.57 -12.59
N PHE A 182 12.32 -12.23 -12.13
CA PHE A 182 11.79 -13.42 -12.81
C PHE A 182 11.29 -13.09 -14.21
N TYR A 183 10.58 -11.98 -14.35
CA TYR A 183 10.08 -11.50 -15.64
C TYR A 183 11.22 -11.21 -16.62
N ALA A 184 12.24 -10.47 -16.20
CA ALA A 184 13.41 -10.14 -17.03
C ALA A 184 14.19 -11.38 -17.50
N LYS A 185 14.15 -12.47 -16.73
CA LYS A 185 14.77 -13.76 -17.07
C LYS A 185 13.83 -14.72 -17.80
N ALA A 186 12.65 -14.26 -18.23
CA ALA A 186 11.60 -15.08 -18.86
C ALA A 186 11.20 -16.31 -18.03
N GLN A 187 11.29 -16.24 -16.71
CA GLN A 187 10.89 -17.31 -15.79
C GLN A 187 9.38 -17.25 -15.53
N TRP A 188 8.57 -17.48 -16.58
CA TRP A 188 7.12 -17.31 -16.56
C TRP A 188 6.44 -18.08 -15.43
N GLN A 189 6.81 -19.35 -15.26
CA GLN A 189 6.26 -20.20 -14.20
C GLN A 189 6.37 -19.55 -12.83
N LYS A 190 7.57 -19.06 -12.48
CA LYS A 190 7.81 -18.38 -11.20
C LYS A 190 7.07 -17.07 -11.07
N CYS A 191 6.86 -16.35 -12.17
CA CYS A 191 6.05 -15.12 -12.14
C CYS A 191 4.61 -15.44 -11.75
N TYR A 192 4.00 -16.45 -12.37
CA TYR A 192 2.62 -16.83 -12.07
C TYR A 192 2.46 -17.43 -10.68
N GLU A 193 3.36 -18.33 -10.26
CA GLU A 193 3.38 -18.88 -8.90
C GLU A 193 3.45 -17.75 -7.87
N MET A 194 4.36 -16.79 -8.05
CA MET A 194 4.52 -15.66 -7.15
C MET A 194 3.28 -14.75 -7.10
N ILE A 195 2.62 -14.52 -8.24
CA ILE A 195 1.38 -13.73 -8.31
C ILE A 195 0.20 -14.41 -7.60
N GLU A 196 0.19 -15.74 -7.58
CA GLU A 196 -0.86 -16.55 -6.98
C GLU A 196 -0.65 -16.74 -5.46
N GLU A 197 0.61 -16.80 -5.02
CA GLU A 197 0.98 -17.06 -3.62
C GLU A 197 1.20 -15.80 -2.77
N ASP A 198 1.64 -14.68 -3.37
CA ASP A 198 2.01 -13.47 -2.61
C ASP A 198 1.01 -12.30 -2.84
N PRO A 199 0.16 -12.00 -1.84
CA PRO A 199 -0.82 -10.91 -1.91
C PRO A 199 -0.19 -9.53 -2.17
N LEU A 200 1.09 -9.33 -1.84
CA LEU A 200 1.76 -8.03 -1.99
C LEU A 200 2.04 -7.66 -3.45
N VAL A 201 2.12 -8.66 -4.33
CA VAL A 201 2.38 -8.46 -5.77
C VAL A 201 1.19 -8.73 -6.66
N GLN A 202 0.15 -9.42 -6.14
CA GLN A 202 -1.03 -9.86 -6.90
C GLN A 202 -1.70 -8.74 -7.72
N ASN A 203 -1.70 -7.52 -7.17
CA ASN A 203 -2.33 -6.33 -7.74
C ASN A 203 -1.36 -5.38 -8.45
N SER A 204 -0.07 -5.71 -8.49
CA SER A 204 0.93 -4.90 -9.19
C SER A 204 0.63 -4.76 -10.67
N LEU A 205 1.10 -3.67 -11.30
CA LEU A 205 0.92 -3.45 -12.73
C LEU A 205 1.49 -4.61 -13.57
N LEU A 206 2.65 -5.15 -13.20
CA LEU A 206 3.23 -6.32 -13.88
C LEU A 206 2.34 -7.56 -13.76
N ALA A 207 1.80 -7.82 -12.57
CA ALA A 207 0.88 -8.94 -12.37
C ALA A 207 -0.40 -8.78 -13.20
N GLN A 208 -0.94 -7.56 -13.31
CA GLN A 208 -2.08 -7.27 -14.17
C GLN A 208 -1.74 -7.47 -15.65
N GLN A 209 -0.56 -7.05 -16.10
CA GLN A 209 -0.09 -7.26 -17.47
C GLN A 209 0.07 -8.74 -17.80
N LEU A 210 0.67 -9.52 -16.89
CA LEU A 210 0.79 -10.98 -17.05
C LEU A 210 -0.58 -11.66 -17.09
N LYS A 211 -1.50 -11.30 -16.20
CA LYS A 211 -2.89 -11.81 -16.25
C LYS A 211 -3.56 -11.48 -17.58
N LYS A 212 -3.45 -10.24 -18.07
CA LYS A 212 -3.98 -9.85 -19.39
C LYS A 212 -3.37 -10.65 -20.52
N HIS A 213 -2.06 -10.90 -20.48
CA HIS A 213 -1.38 -11.73 -21.48
C HIS A 213 -1.92 -13.16 -21.49
N TRP A 214 -2.04 -13.79 -20.31
CA TRP A 214 -2.69 -15.09 -20.17
C TRP A 214 -4.11 -15.10 -20.77
N TYR A 215 -4.96 -14.14 -20.40
CA TYR A 215 -6.33 -14.08 -20.91
C TYR A 215 -6.38 -13.92 -22.43
N SER A 216 -5.51 -13.11 -23.02
CA SER A 216 -5.46 -12.97 -24.48
C SER A 216 -5.09 -14.28 -25.18
N CYS A 217 -4.13 -15.03 -24.65
CA CYS A 217 -3.76 -16.34 -25.18
C CYS A 217 -4.88 -17.37 -24.97
N TYR A 218 -5.53 -17.33 -23.81
CA TYR A 218 -6.68 -18.18 -23.48
C TYR A 218 -7.85 -17.98 -24.46
N GLU A 219 -8.25 -16.74 -24.74
CA GLU A 219 -9.35 -16.46 -25.67
C GLU A 219 -9.06 -16.97 -27.09
N LYS A 220 -7.82 -16.79 -27.58
CA LYS A 220 -7.42 -17.35 -28.89
C LYS A 220 -7.45 -18.87 -28.91
N ALA A 221 -6.98 -19.50 -27.84
CA ALA A 221 -7.00 -20.94 -27.70
C ALA A 221 -8.43 -21.47 -27.59
N LYS A 222 -9.34 -20.73 -26.93
CA LYS A 222 -10.75 -21.09 -26.85
C LYS A 222 -11.40 -21.11 -28.22
N LEU A 223 -11.18 -20.08 -29.05
CA LEU A 223 -11.66 -20.07 -30.44
C LEU A 223 -11.08 -21.25 -31.24
N SER A 224 -9.78 -21.51 -31.09
CA SER A 224 -9.14 -22.68 -31.72
C SER A 224 -9.80 -23.99 -31.28
N ALA A 225 -10.16 -24.12 -30.00
CA ALA A 225 -10.83 -25.31 -29.49
C ALA A 225 -12.26 -25.48 -30.02
N GLU A 226 -13.01 -24.39 -30.17
CA GLU A 226 -14.36 -24.39 -30.78
C GLU A 226 -14.34 -24.81 -32.25
N ASP A 227 -13.24 -24.51 -32.96
CA ASP A 227 -13.01 -24.91 -34.35
C ASP A 227 -12.42 -26.33 -34.48
N GLY A 228 -12.02 -26.97 -33.38
CA GLY A 228 -11.32 -28.26 -33.39
C GLY A 228 -9.83 -28.16 -33.75
N ASP A 229 -9.25 -26.97 -33.77
CA ASP A 229 -7.83 -26.74 -34.02
C ASP A 229 -6.97 -27.01 -32.76
N ILE A 230 -6.59 -28.27 -32.56
CA ILE A 230 -5.77 -28.71 -31.43
C ILE A 230 -4.37 -28.05 -31.47
N GLU A 231 -3.79 -27.89 -32.65
CA GLU A 231 -2.48 -27.25 -32.81
C GLU A 231 -2.54 -25.76 -32.45
N GLY A 232 -3.63 -25.08 -32.82
CA GLY A 232 -3.94 -23.72 -32.41
C GLY A 232 -4.03 -23.58 -30.90
N VAL A 233 -4.72 -24.49 -30.20
CA VAL A 233 -4.77 -24.50 -28.73
C VAL A 233 -3.36 -24.62 -28.15
N TYR A 234 -2.59 -25.62 -28.59
CA TYR A 234 -1.23 -25.85 -28.10
C TYR A 234 -0.32 -24.64 -28.36
N LYS A 235 -0.33 -24.12 -29.59
CA LYS A 235 0.47 -22.97 -30.01
C LYS A 235 0.23 -21.74 -29.15
N ASN A 236 -1.03 -21.45 -28.82
CA ASN A 236 -1.41 -20.30 -28.00
C ASN A 236 -1.09 -20.50 -26.50
N LEU A 237 -1.05 -21.75 -26.01
CA LEU A 237 -0.91 -22.04 -24.58
C LEU A 237 0.41 -22.69 -24.16
N LYS A 238 1.33 -22.96 -25.10
CA LYS A 238 2.59 -23.68 -24.86
C LYS A 238 3.42 -23.08 -23.71
N ASP A 239 3.45 -21.76 -23.58
CA ASP A 239 4.26 -21.05 -22.59
C ASP A 239 3.70 -21.20 -21.16
N PHE A 240 2.47 -21.72 -21.03
CA PHE A 240 1.77 -21.89 -19.75
C PHE A 240 1.66 -23.35 -19.32
N LEU A 241 2.13 -24.31 -20.12
CA LEU A 241 2.02 -25.76 -19.82
C LEU A 241 2.72 -26.17 -18.53
N SER A 242 3.79 -25.46 -18.15
CA SER A 242 4.53 -25.71 -16.92
C SER A 242 3.84 -25.14 -15.67
N ILE A 243 2.85 -24.25 -15.83
CA ILE A 243 2.19 -23.56 -14.72
C ILE A 243 1.06 -24.43 -14.17
N GLN A 244 1.24 -24.91 -12.94
CA GLN A 244 0.34 -25.88 -12.32
C GLN A 244 -1.12 -25.40 -12.29
N SER A 245 -1.36 -24.14 -11.93
CA SER A 245 -2.70 -23.56 -11.84
C SER A 245 -3.41 -23.39 -13.20
N LYS A 246 -2.70 -23.53 -14.33
CA LYS A 246 -3.29 -23.44 -15.68
C LYS A 246 -3.50 -24.80 -16.34
N LYS A 247 -2.86 -25.86 -15.83
CA LYS A 247 -2.88 -27.19 -16.46
C LYS A 247 -4.28 -27.75 -16.66
N SER A 248 -5.16 -27.63 -15.67
CA SER A 248 -6.54 -28.13 -15.77
C SER A 248 -7.30 -27.44 -16.90
N THR A 249 -7.24 -26.12 -16.96
CA THR A 249 -7.87 -25.29 -17.99
C THR A 249 -7.31 -25.60 -19.39
N ILE A 250 -5.98 -25.75 -19.52
CA ILE A 250 -5.36 -26.11 -20.81
C ILE A 250 -5.82 -27.51 -21.24
N LYS A 251 -5.83 -28.48 -20.32
CA LYS A 251 -6.30 -29.85 -20.59
C LYS A 251 -7.77 -29.85 -21.04
N GLU A 252 -8.61 -28.99 -20.45
CA GLU A 252 -10.01 -28.86 -20.84
C GLU A 252 -10.17 -28.31 -22.26
N LEU A 253 -9.43 -27.26 -22.64
CA LEU A 253 -9.49 -26.72 -24.00
C LEU A 253 -9.00 -27.74 -25.04
N LEU A 254 -7.91 -28.46 -24.75
CA LEU A 254 -7.45 -29.54 -25.63
C LEU A 254 -8.51 -30.64 -25.77
N TYR A 255 -9.21 -30.99 -24.68
CA TYR A 255 -10.30 -31.95 -24.73
C TYR A 255 -11.45 -31.49 -25.64
N ILE A 256 -11.87 -30.23 -25.51
CA ILE A 256 -12.92 -29.65 -26.36
C ILE A 256 -12.50 -29.69 -27.84
N ALA A 257 -11.28 -29.24 -28.14
CA ALA A 257 -10.71 -29.26 -29.48
C ALA A 257 -10.70 -30.67 -30.08
N SER A 258 -10.21 -31.66 -29.33
CA SER A 258 -10.16 -33.05 -29.76
C SER A 258 -11.56 -33.61 -30.07
N LYS A 259 -12.56 -33.35 -29.22
CA LYS A 259 -13.94 -33.79 -29.48
C LYS A 259 -14.47 -33.21 -30.79
N ARG A 260 -14.27 -31.90 -30.99
CA ARG A 260 -14.75 -31.21 -32.19
C ARG A 260 -14.06 -31.73 -33.45
N ALA A 261 -12.75 -31.89 -33.42
CA ALA A 261 -11.95 -32.41 -34.53
C ALA A 261 -12.38 -33.83 -34.92
N ILE A 262 -12.59 -34.72 -33.94
CA ILE A 262 -13.06 -36.09 -34.19
C ILE A 262 -14.43 -36.06 -34.88
N ALA A 263 -15.38 -35.26 -34.37
CA ALA A 263 -16.71 -35.16 -34.96
C ALA A 263 -16.64 -34.68 -36.43
N VAL A 264 -15.87 -33.64 -36.71
CA VAL A 264 -15.68 -33.11 -38.08
C VAL A 264 -15.06 -34.15 -39.00
N LEU A 265 -14.04 -34.90 -38.56
CA LEU A 265 -13.41 -35.96 -39.36
C LEU A 265 -14.39 -37.11 -39.66
N ILE A 266 -15.25 -37.47 -38.71
CA ILE A 266 -16.32 -38.48 -38.93
C ILE A 266 -17.32 -37.97 -39.98
N GLU A 267 -17.78 -36.72 -39.86
CA GLU A 267 -18.70 -36.09 -40.81
C GLU A 267 -18.10 -36.02 -42.22
N GLN A 268 -16.81 -35.69 -42.33
CA GLN A 268 -16.05 -35.63 -43.59
C GLN A 268 -15.65 -37.02 -44.12
N ARG A 269 -15.98 -38.10 -43.40
CA ARG A 269 -15.59 -39.49 -43.72
C ARG A 269 -14.08 -39.74 -43.79
N GLU A 270 -13.28 -38.92 -43.11
CA GLU A 270 -11.84 -39.14 -42.92
C GLU A 270 -11.56 -40.14 -41.79
N LEU A 271 -12.13 -41.35 -41.92
CA LEU A 271 -12.29 -42.32 -40.83
C LEU A 271 -10.96 -42.78 -40.21
N GLN A 272 -9.89 -42.97 -41.00
CA GLN A 272 -8.58 -43.36 -40.45
C GLN A 272 -8.00 -42.29 -39.52
N LYS A 273 -8.14 -41.01 -39.88
CA LYS A 273 -7.67 -39.90 -39.04
C LYS A 273 -8.54 -39.76 -37.80
N ALA A 274 -9.87 -39.88 -37.95
CA ALA A 274 -10.81 -39.86 -36.84
C ALA A 274 -10.50 -40.95 -35.82
N GLN A 275 -10.24 -42.19 -36.28
CA GLN A 275 -9.89 -43.32 -35.42
C GLN A 275 -8.62 -43.06 -34.62
N LYS A 276 -7.55 -42.61 -35.29
CA LYS A 276 -6.28 -42.30 -34.63
C LYS A 276 -6.47 -41.23 -33.55
N LEU A 277 -7.11 -40.11 -33.91
CA LEU A 277 -7.32 -39.01 -32.98
C LEU A 277 -8.22 -39.40 -31.79
N LEU A 278 -9.22 -40.26 -32.02
CA LEU A 278 -10.07 -40.80 -30.98
C LEU A 278 -9.30 -41.69 -29.99
N PHE A 279 -8.38 -42.53 -30.48
CA PHE A 279 -7.48 -43.30 -29.62
C PHE A 279 -6.58 -42.38 -28.78
N ASP A 280 -5.89 -41.43 -29.43
CA ASP A 280 -5.00 -40.48 -28.76
C ASP A 280 -5.75 -39.68 -27.67
N ALA A 281 -6.99 -39.28 -27.96
CA ALA A 281 -7.86 -38.57 -27.01
C ALA A 281 -8.27 -39.46 -25.83
N VAL A 282 -8.66 -40.72 -26.04
CA VAL A 282 -9.03 -41.62 -24.93
C VAL A 282 -7.81 -41.98 -24.08
N GLU A 283 -6.64 -42.16 -24.67
CA GLU A 283 -5.40 -42.40 -23.93
C GLU A 283 -5.06 -41.20 -23.02
N TYR A 284 -5.15 -39.98 -23.53
CA TYR A 284 -4.76 -38.78 -22.79
C TYR A 284 -5.83 -38.27 -21.79
N PHE A 285 -7.11 -38.36 -22.15
CA PHE A 285 -8.23 -37.84 -21.35
C PHE A 285 -9.01 -38.90 -20.56
N GLY A 286 -8.78 -40.18 -20.85
CA GLY A 286 -9.54 -41.31 -20.31
C GLY A 286 -10.86 -41.56 -21.07
N LYS A 287 -11.56 -42.63 -20.66
CA LYS A 287 -12.85 -43.07 -21.24
C LYS A 287 -14.01 -42.16 -20.80
N LYS A 288 -13.98 -40.90 -21.22
CA LYS A 288 -15.06 -39.94 -20.95
C LYS A 288 -16.29 -40.25 -21.80
N ARG A 289 -17.48 -39.97 -21.25
CA ARG A 289 -18.77 -40.29 -21.89
C ARG A 289 -18.86 -39.76 -23.32
N GLU A 290 -18.47 -38.52 -23.57
CA GLU A 290 -18.62 -37.92 -24.90
C GLU A 290 -17.64 -38.53 -25.93
N LEU A 291 -16.49 -39.04 -25.50
CA LEU A 291 -15.59 -39.80 -26.40
C LEU A 291 -16.16 -41.18 -26.72
N ILE A 292 -16.86 -41.81 -25.78
CA ILE A 292 -17.57 -43.07 -26.02
C ILE A 292 -18.70 -42.84 -27.04
N GLU A 293 -19.49 -41.79 -26.87
CA GLU A 293 -20.54 -41.39 -27.83
C GLU A 293 -19.95 -41.14 -29.23
N LEU A 294 -18.81 -40.46 -29.33
CA LEU A 294 -18.10 -40.29 -30.61
C LEU A 294 -17.58 -41.61 -31.19
N SER A 295 -17.18 -42.57 -30.36
CA SER A 295 -16.75 -43.91 -30.81
C SER A 295 -17.91 -44.73 -31.38
N GLU A 296 -19.12 -44.58 -30.82
CA GLU A 296 -20.34 -45.21 -31.33
C GLU A 296 -20.75 -44.58 -32.65
N LEU A 297 -20.70 -43.25 -32.75
CA LEU A 297 -20.94 -42.54 -34.00
C LEU A 297 -19.94 -42.95 -35.10
N TYR A 298 -18.66 -43.07 -34.74
CA TYR A 298 -17.63 -43.60 -35.64
C TYR A 298 -17.97 -45.03 -36.10
N PHE A 299 -18.40 -45.91 -35.20
CA PHE A 299 -18.80 -47.29 -35.55
C PHE A 299 -19.97 -47.31 -36.53
N GLN A 300 -20.99 -46.47 -36.30
CA GLN A 300 -22.14 -46.37 -37.21
C GLN A 300 -21.74 -45.96 -38.63
N GLN A 301 -20.72 -45.10 -38.78
CA GLN A 301 -20.25 -44.62 -40.08
C GLN A 301 -19.23 -45.56 -40.75
N SER A 302 -18.39 -46.24 -39.97
CA SER A 302 -17.27 -47.05 -40.48
C SER A 302 -17.55 -48.55 -40.53
N GLY A 303 -18.50 -49.05 -39.72
CA GLY A 303 -18.68 -50.47 -39.45
C GLY A 303 -17.59 -51.12 -38.58
N ILE A 304 -16.60 -50.34 -38.10
CA ILE A 304 -15.45 -50.83 -37.34
C ILE A 304 -15.54 -50.37 -35.89
N LYS A 305 -15.58 -51.32 -34.96
CA LYS A 305 -15.67 -51.01 -33.53
C LYS A 305 -14.29 -50.61 -32.99
N VAL A 306 -14.20 -49.42 -32.40
CA VAL A 306 -13.00 -48.96 -31.70
C VAL A 306 -13.04 -49.55 -30.29
N VAL A 307 -12.05 -50.37 -29.93
CA VAL A 307 -11.95 -50.98 -28.61
C VAL A 307 -10.83 -50.30 -27.85
N PHE A 308 -11.19 -49.58 -26.79
CA PHE A 308 -10.24 -48.97 -25.88
C PHE A 308 -9.86 -49.98 -24.81
N THR A 309 -8.59 -50.41 -24.77
CA THR A 309 -8.02 -51.17 -23.64
C THR A 309 -7.98 -50.30 -22.40
#